data_AF-A0A522SHB0-F1
#
_entry.id   AF-A0A522SHB0-F1
#
_cell.length_a   1.000
_cell.length_b   1.000
_cell.length_c   1.000
_cell.angle_alpha   90.00
_cell.angle_beta   90.00
_cell.angle_gamma   90.00
#
_symmetry.space_group_name_H-M   'P 1'
#
loop_
_entity.id
_entity.type
_entity.pdbx_description
1 polymer ?
#
loop_
_entity_poly.entity_id
_entity_poly.type
_entity_poly.pdbx_seq_one_letter_code
_entity_poly.pdbx_strand_id
1 'polypeptide(L)'
;MTEAATLDPAAEAAATEAADVDLLLTERPDLADLTLEQIAPIELRTAGWPESWRDLARSLYITLVTRPQAPAARDACALAAELMIGIAADMGGMQPYINVGSELQRSGKITRVIALLRAYRQDYDRVGKEVGLTARHVRRIEASWLRQERARRQRDLPLE
;
A
#
# COMPACT_ATOMS: atom_id res chain seq x y z
N MET A 1 36.70 -15.57 5.48
CA MET A 1 35.53 -16.47 5.39
C MET A 1 34.38 -15.76 6.08
N THR A 2 33.58 -15.03 5.32
CA THR A 2 32.44 -14.28 5.85
C THR A 2 31.24 -15.22 5.82
N GLU A 3 30.82 -15.65 7.01
CA GLU A 3 29.67 -16.51 7.22
C GLU A 3 28.42 -15.77 6.70
N ALA A 4 27.89 -16.23 5.57
CA ALA A 4 26.65 -15.72 5.02
C ALA A 4 25.54 -16.12 5.99
N ALA A 5 25.10 -15.18 6.83
CA ALA A 5 23.90 -15.32 7.62
C ALA A 5 22.77 -15.72 6.67
N THR A 6 22.37 -16.98 6.75
CA THR A 6 21.24 -17.50 5.97
C THR A 6 20.01 -16.87 6.60
N LEU A 7 19.57 -15.74 6.04
CA LEU A 7 18.31 -15.11 6.41
C LEU A 7 17.21 -16.14 6.21
N ASP A 8 16.48 -16.45 7.29
CA ASP A 8 15.32 -17.32 7.22
C ASP A 8 14.27 -16.66 6.30
N PRO A 9 13.96 -17.26 5.14
CA PRO A 9 13.05 -16.66 4.17
C PRO A 9 11.64 -16.47 4.75
N ALA A 10 11.26 -17.26 5.76
CA ALA A 10 9.98 -17.09 6.45
C ALA A 10 9.97 -15.85 7.36
N ALA A 11 11.11 -15.55 8.01
CA ALA A 11 11.26 -14.36 8.83
C ALA A 11 11.31 -13.08 7.97
N GLU A 12 11.97 -13.14 6.82
CA GLU A 12 12.03 -12.04 5.86
C GLU A 12 10.67 -11.74 5.22
N ALA A 13 9.91 -12.79 4.86
CA ALA A 13 8.54 -12.65 4.37
C ALA A 13 7.61 -12.05 5.43
N ALA A 14 7.72 -12.48 6.68
CA ALA A 14 6.91 -11.94 7.78
C ALA A 14 7.25 -10.47 8.09
N ALA A 15 8.53 -10.08 8.03
CA ALA A 15 8.97 -8.69 8.18
C ALA A 15 8.47 -7.80 7.03
N THR A 16 8.47 -8.32 5.80
CA THR A 16 7.94 -7.63 4.62
C THR A 16 6.41 -7.45 4.73
N GLU A 17 5.68 -8.50 5.11
CA GLU A 17 4.22 -8.43 5.34
C GLU A 17 3.88 -7.42 6.44
N ALA A 18 4.69 -7.32 7.50
CA ALA A 18 4.51 -6.30 8.55
C ALA A 18 4.78 -4.87 8.05
N ALA A 19 5.84 -4.66 7.26
CA ALA A 19 6.16 -3.35 6.68
C ALA A 19 5.10 -2.86 5.67
N ASP A 20 4.53 -3.78 4.90
CA ASP A 20 3.41 -3.51 3.98
C ASP A 20 2.13 -3.14 4.73
N VAL A 21 1.91 -3.74 5.90
CA VAL A 21 0.80 -3.35 6.78
C VAL A 21 1.01 -1.93 7.30
N ASP A 22 2.20 -1.55 7.77
CA ASP A 22 2.48 -0.19 8.25
C ASP A 22 2.31 0.89 7.16
N LEU A 23 2.65 0.54 5.92
CA LEU A 23 2.40 1.36 4.73
C LEU A 23 0.92 1.69 4.53
N LEU A 24 0.04 0.71 4.75
CA LEU A 24 -1.42 0.85 4.61
C LEU A 24 -2.07 1.57 5.80
N LEU A 25 -1.33 1.76 6.89
CA LEU A 25 -1.80 2.37 8.14
C LEU A 25 -1.30 3.77 8.40
N THR A 26 -0.33 4.20 7.61
CA THR A 26 0.13 5.58 7.66
C THR A 26 -1.04 6.50 7.28
N GLU A 27 -1.47 7.32 8.24
CA GLU A 27 -2.49 8.32 8.01
C GLU A 27 -1.94 9.35 7.02
N ARG A 28 -2.41 9.26 5.78
CA ARG A 28 -2.00 10.14 4.70
C ARG A 28 -3.05 11.25 4.54
N PRO A 29 -2.67 12.53 4.62
CA PRO A 29 -3.58 13.63 4.38
C PRO A 29 -4.16 13.56 2.95
N ASP A 30 -5.40 14.03 2.80
CA ASP A 30 -5.98 14.22 1.48
C ASP A 30 -5.17 15.29 0.74
N LEU A 31 -5.05 15.13 -0.59
CA LEU A 31 -4.47 16.14 -1.46
C LEU A 31 -5.19 17.48 -1.33
N ALA A 32 -6.51 17.46 -1.12
CA ALA A 32 -7.33 18.65 -0.97
C ALA A 32 -7.03 19.43 0.33
N ASP A 33 -6.47 18.77 1.35
CA ASP A 33 -6.22 19.36 2.66
C ASP A 33 -4.80 19.97 2.78
N LEU A 34 -3.98 19.85 1.75
CA LEU A 34 -2.60 20.33 1.77
C LEU A 34 -2.48 21.79 1.33
N THR A 35 -1.65 22.53 2.05
CA THR A 35 -1.31 23.91 1.72
C THR A 35 -0.37 23.96 0.52
N LEU A 36 -0.39 25.09 -0.20
CA LEU A 36 0.53 25.36 -1.32
C LEU A 36 1.99 25.27 -0.89
N GLU A 37 2.32 25.68 0.34
CA GLU A 37 3.68 25.63 0.89
C GLU A 37 4.17 24.18 1.06
N GLN A 38 3.29 23.28 1.50
CA GLN A 38 3.63 21.87 1.69
C GLN A 38 3.94 21.15 0.38
N ILE A 39 3.29 21.54 -0.72
CA ILE A 39 3.49 20.96 -2.05
C ILE A 39 4.44 21.75 -2.94
N ALA A 40 4.83 22.97 -2.56
CA ALA A 40 5.71 23.84 -3.34
C ALA A 40 7.01 23.16 -3.83
N PRO A 41 7.70 22.32 -3.04
CA PRO A 41 8.92 21.66 -3.50
C PRO A 41 8.71 20.75 -4.72
N ILE A 42 7.60 20.01 -4.75
CA ILE A 42 7.30 19.08 -5.86
C ILE A 42 6.68 19.82 -7.05
N GLU A 43 5.88 20.86 -6.82
CA GLU A 43 5.34 21.72 -7.88
C GLU A 43 6.46 22.43 -8.65
N LEU A 44 7.44 23.00 -7.94
CA LEU A 44 8.57 23.67 -8.58
C LEU A 44 9.39 22.70 -9.44
N ARG A 45 9.62 21.49 -8.95
CA ARG A 45 10.39 20.46 -9.68
C ARG A 45 9.66 19.97 -10.93
N THR A 46 8.34 19.95 -10.92
CA THR A 46 7.51 19.34 -11.99
C THR A 46 6.78 20.38 -12.84
N ALA A 47 7.12 21.67 -12.74
CA ALA A 47 6.42 22.79 -13.39
C ALA A 47 6.25 22.65 -14.92
N GLY A 48 7.14 21.91 -15.60
CA GLY A 48 7.07 21.67 -17.05
C GLY A 48 6.43 20.34 -17.47
N TRP A 49 5.92 19.55 -16.54
CA TRP A 49 5.38 18.22 -16.84
C TRP A 49 3.89 18.26 -17.20
N PRO A 50 3.38 17.23 -17.92
CA PRO A 50 1.95 17.04 -18.09
C PRO A 50 1.21 17.02 -16.73
N GLU A 51 0.01 17.58 -16.69
CA GLU A 51 -0.76 17.73 -15.45
C GLU A 51 -0.95 16.40 -14.70
N SER A 52 -1.32 15.33 -15.41
CA SER A 52 -1.48 14.00 -14.82
C SER A 52 -0.19 13.45 -14.20
N TRP A 53 0.98 13.79 -14.75
CA TRP A 53 2.27 13.40 -14.18
C TRP A 53 2.59 14.22 -12.94
N ARG A 54 2.24 15.52 -12.93
CA ARG A 54 2.38 16.34 -11.72
C ARG A 54 1.50 15.82 -10.60
N ASP A 55 0.26 15.43 -10.89
CA ASP A 55 -0.67 14.90 -9.89
C ASP A 55 -0.18 13.59 -9.27
N LEU A 56 0.34 12.69 -10.09
CA LEU A 56 0.95 11.44 -9.61
C LEU A 56 2.23 11.71 -8.81
N ALA A 57 3.12 12.59 -9.29
CA ALA A 57 4.33 12.98 -8.57
C ALA A 57 4.02 13.64 -7.23
N ARG A 58 3.00 14.51 -7.17
CA ARG A 58 2.50 15.12 -5.93
C ARG A 58 1.99 14.03 -4.99
N SER A 59 1.20 13.10 -5.50
CA SER A 59 0.66 12.00 -4.71
C SER A 59 1.76 11.14 -4.08
N LEU A 60 2.81 10.80 -4.85
CA LEU A 60 3.99 10.06 -4.40
C LEU A 60 4.79 10.84 -3.35
N TYR A 61 5.05 12.13 -3.60
CA TYR A 61 5.78 13.00 -2.68
C TYR A 61 5.10 13.06 -1.31
N ILE A 62 3.78 13.26 -1.27
CA ILE A 62 3.01 13.29 -0.02
C ILE A 62 3.12 11.97 0.72
N THR A 63 3.00 10.86 -0.01
CA THR A 63 3.17 9.53 0.58
C THR A 63 4.56 9.36 1.20
N LEU A 64 5.61 9.94 0.62
CA LEU A 64 6.97 9.86 1.19
C LEU A 64 7.13 10.74 2.44
N VAL A 65 6.66 11.99 2.40
CA VAL A 65 6.87 12.94 3.51
C VAL A 65 5.96 12.71 4.72
N THR A 66 4.94 11.86 4.58
CA THR A 66 3.97 11.57 5.65
C THR A 66 4.29 10.31 6.44
N ARG A 67 5.37 9.59 6.07
CA ARG A 67 5.72 8.31 6.72
C ARG A 67 6.46 8.50 8.04
N PRO A 68 6.38 7.52 8.97
CA PRO A 68 7.06 7.55 10.28
C PRO A 68 8.61 7.66 10.23
N GLN A 69 9.21 7.56 9.05
CA GLN A 69 10.64 7.77 8.79
C GLN A 69 10.81 8.52 7.46
N ALA A 70 10.05 9.60 7.31
CA ALA A 70 10.02 10.38 6.08
C ALA A 70 11.43 10.88 5.72
N PRO A 71 11.87 10.73 4.46
CA PRO A 71 13.06 11.41 3.99
C PRO A 71 12.87 12.93 4.07
N ALA A 72 13.98 13.67 4.11
CA ALA A 72 13.94 15.11 4.03
C ALA A 72 13.19 15.54 2.76
N ALA A 73 12.44 16.65 2.81
CA ALA A 73 11.56 17.08 1.72
C ALA A 73 12.27 17.17 0.35
N ARG A 74 13.55 17.57 0.34
CA ARG A 74 14.39 17.59 -0.86
C ARG A 74 14.57 16.20 -1.48
N ASP A 75 14.91 15.21 -0.65
CA ASP A 75 15.17 13.84 -1.09
C ASP A 75 13.86 13.14 -1.45
N ALA A 76 12.79 13.38 -0.68
CA ALA A 76 11.44 12.95 -1.00
C ALA A 76 10.99 13.46 -2.37
N CYS A 77 11.27 14.73 -2.69
CA CYS A 77 10.93 15.35 -3.97
C CYS A 77 11.73 14.74 -5.14
N ALA A 78 13.03 14.50 -4.93
CA ALA A 78 13.86 13.82 -5.92
C ALA A 78 13.35 12.40 -6.21
N LEU A 79 13.08 11.63 -5.15
CA LEU A 79 12.58 10.26 -5.24
C LEU A 79 11.19 10.18 -5.87
N ALA A 80 10.26 11.06 -5.50
CA ALA A 80 8.93 11.10 -6.10
C ALA A 80 8.96 11.35 -7.61
N ALA A 81 9.85 12.26 -8.05
CA ALA A 81 10.04 12.52 -9.47
C ALA A 81 10.65 11.33 -10.20
N GLU A 82 11.65 10.66 -9.60
CA GLU A 82 12.26 9.45 -10.16
C GLU A 82 11.24 8.31 -10.32
N LEU A 83 10.43 8.07 -9.28
CA LEU A 83 9.36 7.08 -9.31
C LEU A 83 8.33 7.39 -10.41
N MET A 84 7.95 8.66 -10.56
CA MET A 84 7.00 9.04 -11.61
C MET A 84 7.60 8.84 -13.01
N ILE A 85 8.88 9.15 -13.21
CA ILE A 85 9.57 8.87 -14.49
C ILE A 85 9.60 7.37 -14.77
N GLY A 86 9.86 6.53 -13.76
CA GLY A 86 9.80 5.07 -13.88
C GLY A 86 8.41 4.58 -14.30
N ILE A 87 7.36 5.06 -13.64
CA ILE A 87 5.96 4.74 -14.02
C ILE A 87 5.69 5.15 -15.48
N ALA A 88 6.13 6.34 -15.89
CA ALA A 88 5.95 6.80 -17.26
C ALA A 88 6.70 5.95 -18.29
N ALA A 89 7.89 5.45 -17.93
CA ALA A 89 8.68 4.56 -18.80
C ALA A 89 8.01 3.19 -18.97
N ASP A 90 7.49 2.63 -17.88
CA ASP A 90 6.89 1.29 -17.88
C ASP A 90 5.47 1.27 -18.42
N MET A 91 4.71 2.33 -18.15
CA MET A 91 3.27 2.41 -18.42
C MET A 91 2.90 3.45 -19.48
N GLY A 92 3.90 4.07 -20.13
CA GLY A 92 3.69 5.07 -21.18
C GLY A 92 2.83 4.51 -22.32
N GLY A 93 1.76 5.24 -22.66
CA GLY A 93 0.82 4.82 -23.71
C GLY A 93 -0.29 3.86 -23.25
N MET A 94 -0.27 3.43 -21.98
CA MET A 94 -1.38 2.70 -21.36
C MET A 94 -2.19 3.62 -20.44
N GLN A 95 -3.52 3.46 -20.43
CA GLN A 95 -4.39 4.13 -19.47
C GLN A 95 -4.85 3.10 -18.43
N PRO A 96 -4.12 2.91 -17.31
CA PRO A 96 -4.55 2.00 -16.26
C PRO A 96 -5.85 2.52 -15.62
N TYR A 97 -6.84 1.64 -15.44
CA TYR A 97 -8.00 1.95 -14.64
C TYR A 97 -7.63 1.82 -13.15
N ILE A 98 -7.62 2.95 -12.45
CA ILE A 98 -7.42 2.97 -10.99
C ILE A 98 -8.79 2.72 -10.35
N ASN A 99 -9.00 1.51 -9.82
CA ASN A 99 -10.21 1.17 -9.09
C ASN A 99 -10.41 2.11 -7.89
N VAL A 100 -11.40 3.01 -7.97
CA VAL A 100 -11.78 3.88 -6.86
C VAL A 100 -12.86 3.22 -6.00
N GLY A 101 -12.65 3.19 -4.68
CA GLY A 101 -13.66 2.77 -3.71
C GLY A 101 -13.31 1.52 -2.91
N SER A 102 -14.37 0.78 -2.51
CA SER A 102 -14.30 -0.24 -1.47
C SER A 102 -13.29 -1.37 -1.72
N GLU A 103 -12.81 -1.58 -2.95
CA GLU A 103 -11.86 -2.65 -3.30
C GLU A 103 -10.40 -2.33 -2.95
N LEU A 104 -9.94 -1.09 -3.10
CA LEU A 104 -8.58 -0.68 -2.71
C LEU A 104 -8.44 -0.60 -1.19
N GLN A 105 -9.46 -0.04 -0.53
CA GLN A 105 -9.57 -0.03 0.93
C GLN A 105 -9.82 -1.44 1.49
N ARG A 106 -10.56 -2.30 0.78
CA ARG A 106 -10.72 -3.72 1.14
C ARG A 106 -9.41 -4.47 0.97
N SER A 107 -8.64 -4.31 -0.10
CA SER A 107 -7.44 -5.14 -0.27
C SER A 107 -6.44 -4.89 0.88
N GLY A 108 -6.14 -3.63 1.20
CA GLY A 108 -5.26 -3.30 2.31
C GLY A 108 -5.80 -3.67 3.69
N LYS A 109 -7.08 -3.36 3.96
CA LYS A 109 -7.73 -3.66 5.25
C LYS A 109 -7.98 -5.16 5.44
N ILE A 110 -8.30 -5.89 4.38
CA ILE A 110 -8.45 -7.36 4.40
C ILE A 110 -7.07 -7.97 4.65
N THR A 111 -6.02 -7.57 3.93
CA THR A 111 -4.66 -8.06 4.17
C THR A 111 -4.25 -7.82 5.63
N ARG A 112 -4.47 -6.62 6.17
CA ARG A 112 -4.22 -6.32 7.59
C ARG A 112 -5.01 -7.21 8.54
N VAL A 113 -6.32 -7.38 8.32
CA VAL A 113 -7.17 -8.23 9.17
C VAL A 113 -6.68 -9.68 9.16
N ILE A 114 -6.33 -10.21 7.99
CA ILE A 114 -5.81 -11.58 7.87
C ILE A 114 -4.44 -11.72 8.55
N ALA A 115 -3.53 -10.76 8.36
CA ALA A 115 -2.22 -10.76 9.01
C ALA A 115 -2.33 -10.73 10.54
N LEU A 116 -3.17 -9.84 11.09
CA LEU A 116 -3.40 -9.76 12.53
C LEU A 116 -4.10 -11.01 13.08
N LEU A 117 -5.03 -11.63 12.33
CA LEU A 117 -5.64 -12.90 12.72
C LEU A 117 -4.61 -14.03 12.78
N ARG A 118 -3.62 -14.07 11.87
CA ARG A 118 -2.52 -15.03 11.94
C ARG A 118 -1.62 -14.78 13.16
N ALA A 119 -1.25 -13.53 13.40
CA ALA A 119 -0.38 -13.14 14.51
C ALA A 119 -1.03 -13.40 15.88
N TYR A 120 -2.33 -13.11 16.03
CA TYR A 120 -3.05 -13.26 17.29
C TYR A 120 -3.80 -14.58 17.44
N ARG A 121 -3.44 -15.60 16.63
CA ARG A 121 -4.06 -16.94 16.69
C ARG A 121 -5.59 -16.90 16.65
N GLN A 122 -6.14 -16.12 15.73
CA GLN A 122 -7.57 -15.94 15.49
C GLN A 122 -8.36 -15.26 16.63
N ASP A 123 -7.72 -14.40 17.42
CA ASP A 123 -8.42 -13.55 18.39
C ASP A 123 -9.16 -12.39 17.68
N TYR A 124 -10.40 -12.65 17.25
CA TYR A 124 -11.22 -11.70 16.51
C TYR A 124 -11.55 -10.41 17.27
N ASP A 125 -11.65 -10.47 18.61
CA ASP A 125 -11.99 -9.31 19.44
C ASP A 125 -10.79 -8.37 19.56
N ARG A 126 -9.59 -8.93 19.74
CA ARG A 126 -8.35 -8.15 19.73
C ARG A 126 -8.09 -7.51 18.36
N VAL A 127 -8.20 -8.29 17.28
CA VAL A 127 -8.05 -7.75 15.92
C VAL A 127 -9.06 -6.64 15.66
N GLY A 128 -10.32 -6.83 16.07
CA GLY A 128 -11.36 -5.81 15.95
C GLY A 128 -11.01 -4.49 16.61
N LYS A 129 -10.52 -4.53 17.86
CA LYS A 129 -10.06 -3.33 18.58
C LYS A 129 -8.91 -2.62 17.86
N GLU A 130 -7.96 -3.38 17.32
CA GLU A 130 -6.75 -2.85 16.68
C GLU A 130 -7.02 -2.16 15.33
N VAL A 131 -8.06 -2.61 14.61
CA VAL A 131 -8.42 -2.09 13.27
C VAL A 131 -9.70 -1.24 13.29
N GLY A 132 -10.29 -1.01 14.46
CA GLY A 132 -11.53 -0.25 14.62
C GLY A 132 -12.77 -0.95 14.02
N LEU A 133 -12.85 -2.28 14.10
CA LEU A 133 -13.97 -3.08 13.60
C LEU A 133 -14.58 -3.95 14.71
N THR A 134 -15.85 -4.35 14.54
CA THR A 134 -16.45 -5.37 15.41
C THR A 134 -15.94 -6.77 15.04
N ALA A 135 -15.84 -7.69 16.00
CA ALA A 135 -15.44 -9.08 15.74
C ALA A 135 -16.32 -9.77 14.66
N ARG A 136 -17.62 -9.42 14.62
CA ARG A 136 -18.54 -9.86 13.55
C ARG A 136 -18.07 -9.41 12.16
N HIS A 137 -17.61 -8.17 12.02
CA HIS A 137 -17.07 -7.66 10.76
C HIS A 137 -15.73 -8.29 10.40
N VAL A 138 -14.86 -8.53 11.37
CA VAL A 138 -13.58 -9.25 11.18
C VAL A 138 -13.81 -10.66 10.62
N ARG A 139 -14.74 -11.44 11.22
CA ARG A 139 -15.12 -12.78 10.71
C ARG A 139 -15.69 -12.74 9.30
N ARG A 140 -16.50 -11.73 8.99
CA ARG A 140 -17.07 -11.55 7.64
C ARG A 140 -15.99 -11.29 6.60
N ILE A 141 -14.98 -10.49 6.96
CA ILE A 141 -13.81 -10.22 6.13
C ILE A 141 -13.03 -11.52 5.87
N GLU A 142 -12.69 -12.27 6.92
CA GLU A 142 -11.95 -13.53 6.79
C GLU A 142 -12.71 -14.55 5.93
N ALA A 143 -14.01 -14.73 6.17
CA ALA A 143 -14.82 -15.65 5.39
C ALA A 143 -14.90 -15.26 3.90
N SER A 144 -14.93 -13.96 3.59
CA SER A 144 -14.90 -13.49 2.21
C SER A 144 -13.55 -13.73 1.55
N TRP A 145 -12.46 -13.47 2.27
CA TRP A 145 -11.10 -13.73 1.81
C TRP A 145 -10.86 -15.22 1.54
N LEU A 146 -11.27 -16.10 2.45
CA LEU A 146 -11.18 -17.56 2.28
C LEU A 146 -11.95 -18.06 1.05
N ARG A 147 -13.12 -17.48 0.73
CA ARG A 147 -13.86 -17.81 -0.49
C ARG A 147 -13.09 -17.43 -1.75
N GLN A 148 -12.52 -16.22 -1.78
CA GLN A 148 -11.73 -15.75 -2.91
C GLN A 148 -10.44 -16.56 -3.08
N GLU A 149 -9.76 -16.89 -1.98
CA GLU A 149 -8.55 -17.70 -1.99
C GLU A 149 -8.82 -19.13 -2.49
N ARG A 150 -9.95 -19.74 -2.10
CA ARG A 150 -10.39 -21.04 -2.64
C ARG A 150 -10.71 -20.96 -4.13
N ALA A 151 -11.42 -19.92 -4.58
CA ALA A 151 -11.73 -19.71 -6.00
C ALA A 151 -10.45 -19.54 -6.83
N ARG A 152 -9.45 -18.83 -6.31
CA ARG A 152 -8.14 -18.68 -6.97
C ARG A 152 -7.33 -19.98 -7.04
N ARG A 153 -7.46 -20.87 -6.03
CA ARG A 153 -6.76 -22.16 -5.99
C ARG A 153 -7.46 -23.25 -6.81
N GLN A 154 -8.78 -23.15 -6.99
CA GLN A 154 -9.49 -23.91 -8.00
C GLN A 154 -9.10 -23.34 -9.36
N ARG A 155 -8.04 -23.88 -9.97
CA ARG A 155 -7.86 -23.78 -11.42
C ARG A 155 -9.17 -24.25 -12.06
N ASP A 156 -9.65 -23.52 -13.07
CA ASP A 156 -10.79 -23.94 -13.88
C ASP A 156 -10.64 -25.42 -14.20
N LEU A 157 -11.56 -26.26 -13.72
CA LEU A 157 -11.68 -27.63 -14.19
C LEU A 157 -12.05 -27.48 -15.67
N PRO A 158 -11.21 -27.89 -16.63
CA PRO A 158 -11.69 -28.01 -17.99
C PRO A 158 -12.75 -29.12 -17.96
N LEU A 159 -14.01 -28.72 -18.09
CA LEU A 159 -15.10 -29.64 -18.38
C LEU A 159 -14.99 -29.96 -19.88
N GLU A 160 -14.11 -30.90 -20.22
CA GLU A 160 -14.19 -31.68 -21.46
C GLU A 160 -15.02 -32.94 -21.22
#